data_AF-A0A2N6ADT9-F1
#
_entry.id   AF-A0A2N6ADT9-F1
#
_cell.length_a   1.000
_cell.length_b   1.000
_cell.length_c   1.000
_cell.angle_alpha   90.00
_cell.angle_beta   90.00
_cell.angle_gamma   90.00
#
_symmetry.space_group_name_H-M   'P 1'
#
loop_
_entity.id
_entity.type
_entity.pdbx_description
1 polymer ?
#
loop_
_entity_poly.entity_id
_entity_poly.type
_entity_poly.pdbx_seq_one_letter_code
_entity_poly.pdbx_strand_id
1 'polypeptide(L)' 'MKYIPIIGMEVHVELKTKSKMFCSCKNDPDETEANKHVCEICLGHPGTLPVPNNQAIEWTVLIGKALRCGIREVS' A
#
# COMPACT_ATOMS: atom_id res chain seq x y z
N MET A 1 -32.54 9.64 28.87
CA MET A 1 -31.66 10.38 27.93
C MET A 1 -31.59 9.59 26.64
N LYS A 2 -31.67 10.25 25.48
CA LYS A 2 -31.55 9.61 24.16
C LYS A 2 -30.12 9.88 23.66
N TYR A 3 -29.28 8.85 23.60
CA TYR A 3 -27.89 8.99 23.13
C TYR A 3 -27.81 8.87 21.61
N ILE A 4 -26.83 9.54 20.99
CA ILE A 4 -26.50 9.42 19.58
C ILE A 4 -25.04 8.97 19.50
N PRO A 5 -24.74 7.78 18.96
CA PRO A 5 -23.36 7.33 18.83
C PRO A 5 -22.65 8.07 17.70
N ILE A 6 -21.37 8.37 17.90
CA ILE A 6 -20.46 8.88 16.86
C ILE A 6 -19.41 7.79 16.63
N ILE A 7 -19.30 7.33 15.37
CA ILE A 7 -18.42 6.22 14.99
C ILE A 7 -17.54 6.68 13.83
N GLY A 8 -16.23 6.51 13.98
CA GLY A 8 -15.24 6.66 12.91
C GLY A 8 -14.59 5.31 12.60
N MET A 9 -14.07 5.14 11.39
CA MET A 9 -13.38 3.93 10.97
C MET A 9 -12.08 4.29 10.27
N GLU A 10 -11.06 3.48 10.50
CA GLU A 10 -9.82 3.46 9.74
C GLU A 10 -9.76 2.13 8.98
N VAL A 11 -9.52 2.19 7.67
CA VAL A 11 -9.58 1.03 6.79
C VAL A 11 -8.27 0.93 6.03
N HIS A 12 -7.59 -0.21 6.18
CA HIS A 12 -6.45 -0.57 5.35
C HIS A 12 -6.90 -1.58 4.29
N VAL A 13 -6.44 -1.37 3.05
CA VAL A 13 -6.71 -2.25 1.92
C VAL A 13 -5.38 -2.62 1.29
N GLU A 14 -5.11 -3.92 1.15
CA GLU A 14 -3.93 -4.40 0.46
C GLU A 14 -4.14 -4.37 -1.06
N LEU A 15 -3.26 -3.69 -1.78
CA LEU A 15 -3.29 -3.67 -3.24
C LEU A 15 -2.68 -4.96 -3.79
N LYS A 16 -3.44 -5.69 -4.59
CA LYS A 16 -3.03 -6.93 -5.27
C LYS A 16 -2.05 -6.71 -6.44
N THR A 17 -1.03 -5.90 -6.21
CA THR A 17 0.05 -5.62 -7.17
C THR A 17 0.97 -6.83 -7.31
N LYS A 18 1.76 -6.89 -8.39
CA LYS A 18 2.70 -8.01 -8.62
C LYS A 18 3.95 -7.92 -7.76
N SER A 19 4.44 -6.70 -7.53
CA SER A 19 5.62 -6.39 -6.73
C SER A 19 5.27 -5.47 -5.56
N LYS A 20 6.11 -5.44 -4.52
CA LYS A 20 5.93 -4.55 -3.37
C LYS A 20 5.94 -3.07 -3.77
N MET A 21 5.62 -2.19 -2.82
CA MET A 21 5.49 -0.75 -3.07
C MET A 21 6.81 -0.06 -3.47
N PHE A 22 7.94 -0.52 -2.92
CA PHE A 22 9.23 0.20 -3.02
C PHE A 22 10.38 -0.65 -3.58
N CYS A 23 10.12 -1.89 -3.97
CA CYS A 23 11.12 -2.80 -4.54
C CYS A 23 10.45 -3.82 -5.48
N SER A 24 11.27 -4.62 -6.16
CA SER A 24 10.83 -5.61 -7.15
C SER A 24 10.41 -6.97 -6.57
N CYS A 25 10.51 -7.18 -5.25
CA CYS A 25 10.04 -8.41 -4.61
C CYS A 25 8.56 -8.66 -4.91
N LYS A 26 8.19 -9.93 -5.05
CA LYS A 26 6.79 -10.36 -5.19
C LYS A 26 5.96 -9.82 -4.02
N ASN A 27 4.80 -9.26 -4.31
CA ASN A 27 3.79 -8.94 -3.32
C ASN A 27 2.82 -10.12 -3.21
N ASP A 28 3.02 -10.95 -2.20
CA ASP A 28 2.25 -12.16 -1.98
C ASP A 28 1.99 -12.32 -0.47
N PRO A 29 0.81 -11.90 0.02
CA PRO A 29 0.46 -12.02 1.44
C PRO A 29 0.14 -13.47 1.84
N ASP A 30 -0.08 -14.36 0.88
CA ASP A 30 -0.45 -15.76 1.13
C ASP A 30 0.78 -16.68 1.26
N GLU A 31 2.00 -16.14 1.11
CA GLU A 31 3.24 -16.89 1.30
C GLU A 31 3.42 -17.34 2.76
N THR A 32 3.80 -18.61 2.92
CA THR A 32 3.91 -19.27 4.22
C THR A 32 5.35 -19.48 4.67
N GLU A 33 6.33 -19.43 3.76
CA GLU A 33 7.74 -19.52 4.08
C GLU A 33 8.30 -18.17 4.57
N ALA A 34 8.88 -18.16 5.76
CA ALA A 34 9.46 -16.97 6.36
C ALA A 34 10.62 -16.41 5.51
N ASN A 35 10.63 -15.09 5.31
CA ASN A 35 11.67 -14.37 4.56
C ASN A 35 11.87 -14.85 3.11
N LYS A 36 10.85 -15.43 2.47
CA LYS A 36 10.95 -15.92 1.08
C LYS A 36 11.01 -14.81 0.04
N HIS A 37 10.17 -13.79 0.18
CA HIS A 37 10.05 -12.68 -0.76
C HIS A 37 10.67 -11.40 -0.19
N VAL A 38 11.98 -11.41 0.04
CA VAL A 38 12.72 -10.28 0.62
C VAL A 38 13.90 -9.86 -0.26
N CYS A 39 14.34 -8.62 -0.09
CA CYS A 39 15.56 -8.05 -0.67
C CYS A 39 16.13 -7.02 0.29
N GLU A 40 17.33 -6.54 0.00
CA GLU A 40 18.04 -5.50 0.73
C GLU A 40 17.21 -4.22 0.92
N ILE A 41 16.37 -3.84 -0.05
CA ILE A 41 15.50 -2.65 0.05
C ILE A 41 14.41 -2.86 1.10
N CYS A 42 13.64 -3.95 1.02
CA CYS A 42 12.53 -4.18 1.96
C CYS A 42 12.99 -4.72 3.32
N LEU A 43 14.26 -5.11 3.45
CA LEU A 43 14.91 -5.40 4.73
C LEU A 43 15.60 -4.17 5.35
N GLY A 44 15.64 -3.03 4.64
CA GLY A 44 16.24 -1.79 5.14
C GLY A 44 17.75 -1.86 5.29
N HIS A 45 18.45 -2.58 4.41
CA HIS A 45 19.90 -2.67 4.45
C HIS A 45 20.55 -1.30 4.17
N PRO A 46 21.74 -1.03 4.75
CA PRO A 46 22.47 0.20 4.51
C PRO A 46 22.77 0.43 3.01
N GLY A 47 22.56 1.66 2.54
CA GLY A 47 22.87 2.06 1.16
C GLY A 47 21.79 1.74 0.12
N THR A 48 20.65 1.20 0.54
CA THR A 48 19.52 0.90 -0.36
C THR A 48 18.60 2.11 -0.54
N LEU A 49 17.90 2.18 -1.68
CA LEU A 49 16.96 3.25 -2.01
C LEU A 49 15.63 2.68 -2.48
N PRO A 50 14.48 3.27 -2.06
CA PRO A 50 13.17 2.84 -2.51
C PRO A 50 12.89 3.29 -3.94
N VAL A 51 12.19 2.45 -4.71
CA VAL A 51 11.67 2.80 -6.04
C VAL A 51 10.15 2.62 -6.05
N PRO A 52 9.36 3.70 -6.15
CA PRO A 52 7.90 3.60 -6.10
C PRO A 52 7.31 2.73 -7.20
N ASN A 53 6.30 1.93 -6.83
CA ASN A 53 5.58 1.07 -7.75
C ASN A 53 4.52 1.86 -8.53
N ASN A 54 4.71 1.98 -9.84
CA ASN A 54 3.80 2.71 -10.71
C ASN A 54 2.35 2.16 -10.65
N GLN A 55 2.19 0.83 -10.65
CA GLN A 55 0.85 0.22 -10.61
C GLN A 55 0.12 0.53 -9.31
N ALA A 56 0.84 0.54 -8.18
CA ALA A 56 0.27 0.87 -6.89
C ALA A 56 -0.25 2.32 -6.87
N ILE A 57 0.53 3.27 -7.39
CA ILE A 57 0.14 4.68 -7.48
C ILE A 57 -1.11 4.85 -8.36
N GLU A 58 -1.12 4.24 -9.54
CA GLU A 58 -2.28 4.27 -10.45
C GLU A 58 -3.55 3.76 -9.76
N TRP A 59 -3.45 2.65 -9.02
CA TRP A 59 -4.58 2.07 -8.31
C TRP A 59 -5.02 2.91 -7.11
N THR A 60 -4.09 3.53 -6.37
CA THR A 60 -4.44 4.48 -5.31
C THR A 60 -5.22 5.67 -5.87
N VAL A 61 -4.82 6.22 -7.02
CA VAL A 61 -5.57 7.29 -7.70
C VAL A 61 -6.94 6.79 -8.16
N LEU A 62 -7.03 5.57 -8.69
CA LEU A 62 -8.29 4.96 -9.10
C LEU A 62 -9.26 4.80 -7.93
N ILE A 63 -8.78 4.32 -6.78
CA ILE A 63 -9.56 4.20 -5.54
C ILE A 63 -10.03 5.58 -5.09
N GLY A 64 -9.13 6.58 -5.07
CA GLY A 64 -9.49 7.96 -4.71
C GLY A 64 -10.62 8.51 -5.59
N LYS A 65 -10.56 8.29 -6.92
CA LYS A 65 -11.64 8.66 -7.83
C LYS A 65 -12.94 7.90 -7.56
N ALA A 66 -12.87 6.59 -7.30
CA ALA A 66 -14.03 5.76 -6.98
C ALA A 66 -14.73 6.22 -5.68
N LEU A 67 -13.96 6.69 -4.70
CA LEU A 67 -14.45 7.26 -3.44
C LEU A 67 -14.83 8.74 -3.52
N ARG A 68 -14.77 9.34 -4.72
CA ARG A 68 -15.06 10.78 -4.97
C ARG A 68 -14.15 11.74 -4.20
N CYS A 69 -12.92 11.34 -3.94
CA CYS A 69 -11.89 12.21 -3.37
C CYS A 69 -11.36 13.20 -4.42
N GLY A 70 -10.92 14.38 -3.96
CA GLY A 70 -10.10 15.27 -4.76
C GLY A 70 -8.69 14.70 -4.89
N ILE A 71 -8.22 14.49 -6.13
CA ILE A 71 -6.85 14.01 -6.38
C ILE A 71 -5.91 15.21 -6.41
N ARG A 72 -4.86 15.17 -5.59
CA ARG A 72 -3.82 16.21 -5.59
C ARG A 72 -2.91 16.06 -6.81
N GLU A 73 -2.49 17.19 -7.36
CA GLU A 73 -1.51 17.24 -8.44
C GLU A 73 -0.10 16.87 -7.96
N VAL A 74 0.23 17.20 -6.71
CA VAL A 74 1.51 16.89 -6.05
C VAL A 74 1.23 16.30 -4.66
N SER A 75 1.92 15.21 -4.31
CA SER A 75 1.82 14.52 -3.02
C SER A 75 3.18 14.09 -2.49
#